data_AF-A0A0B7AJJ1-F1
#
_entry.id   AF-A0A0B7AJJ1-F1
#
_cell.length_a   1.000
_cell.length_b   1.000
_cell.length_c   1.000
_cell.angle_alpha   90.00
_cell.angle_beta   90.00
_cell.angle_gamma   90.00
#
_symmetry.space_group_name_H-M   'P 1'
#
loop_
_entity.id
_entity.type
_entity.pdbx_description
1 polymer ?
#
loop_
_entity_poly.entity_id
_entity_poly.type
_entity_poly.pdbx_seq_one_letter_code
_entity_poly.pdbx_strand_id
1 'polypeptide(L)'
;VIFLQRDSTSKMMTLAILCMTLTAVFAAGVEDAASSAFRYDPYFDPPTNIAAGKPLRHIPEHHRQYACTVDHVKYYEHGELFRINYETRCVTYRCEFGSYTIYLEGCLDANSQRCVPVGHNWTVRCHTFFCAKSEASGMLRYEAVRNKIACYDQLTNSCRRENELFSYLDNAGVLRNRCTCRIIPGASEIVCFGLHDRVNYVLPLK
;
A
#
# COMPACT_ATOMS: atom_id res chain seq x y z
N VAL A 1 -62.92 16.74 -32.89
CA VAL A 1 -63.09 15.39 -33.47
C VAL A 1 -62.52 14.38 -32.48
N ILE A 2 -63.43 13.60 -31.91
CA ILE A 2 -63.29 12.26 -31.30
C ILE A 2 -62.38 12.12 -30.07
N PHE A 3 -63.05 12.21 -28.91
CA PHE A 3 -62.78 11.41 -27.71
C PHE A 3 -62.94 9.92 -28.02
N LEU A 4 -62.04 9.06 -27.54
CA LEU A 4 -62.41 7.71 -27.09
C LEU A 4 -61.49 7.22 -25.95
N GLN A 5 -62.08 7.29 -24.76
CA GLN A 5 -61.81 6.48 -23.59
C GLN A 5 -62.25 5.03 -23.89
N ARG A 6 -61.51 4.00 -23.46
CA ARG A 6 -62.09 2.66 -23.23
C ARG A 6 -61.29 1.85 -22.22
N ASP A 7 -61.84 1.77 -21.01
CA ASP A 7 -61.66 0.66 -20.09
C ASP A 7 -62.18 -0.64 -20.70
N SER A 8 -61.53 -1.77 -20.42
CA SER A 8 -62.25 -2.97 -20.00
C SER A 8 -61.29 -3.97 -19.36
N THR A 9 -61.49 -4.15 -18.07
CA THR A 9 -61.09 -5.27 -17.25
C THR A 9 -61.56 -6.62 -17.80
N SER A 10 -60.96 -7.68 -17.25
CA SER A 10 -61.49 -9.05 -17.16
C SER A 10 -61.29 -9.96 -18.37
N LYS A 11 -60.13 -10.65 -18.39
CA LYS A 11 -60.10 -12.13 -18.52
C LYS A 11 -59.00 -12.69 -17.62
N MET A 12 -59.43 -12.84 -16.36
CA MET A 12 -58.84 -13.69 -15.35
C MET A 12 -58.83 -15.15 -15.82
N MET A 13 -57.89 -15.92 -15.28
CA MET A 13 -57.95 -17.38 -15.16
C MET A 13 -57.97 -18.15 -16.48
N THR A 14 -56.83 -18.72 -16.86
CA THR A 14 -56.62 -20.17 -17.07
C THR A 14 -55.28 -20.34 -17.79
N LEU A 15 -54.17 -20.03 -17.11
CA LEU A 15 -52.84 -20.46 -17.58
C LEU A 15 -51.87 -20.57 -16.40
N ALA A 16 -52.36 -21.05 -15.26
CA ALA A 16 -51.59 -21.25 -14.02
C ALA A 16 -51.32 -22.74 -13.72
N ILE A 17 -51.56 -23.65 -14.67
CA ILE A 17 -51.48 -25.10 -14.45
C ILE A 17 -50.76 -25.77 -15.63
N LEU A 18 -49.54 -25.35 -15.93
CA LEU A 18 -48.61 -26.13 -16.76
C LEU A 18 -47.14 -25.71 -16.64
N CYS A 19 -46.78 -24.98 -15.58
CA CYS A 19 -45.39 -24.55 -15.34
C CYS A 19 -44.83 -25.08 -14.00
N MET A 20 -45.36 -26.21 -13.50
CA MET A 20 -44.91 -26.83 -12.24
C MET A 20 -44.11 -28.14 -12.41
N THR A 21 -43.74 -28.54 -13.63
CA THR A 21 -43.01 -29.81 -13.86
C THR A 21 -41.80 -29.66 -14.77
N LEU A 22 -41.05 -28.56 -14.64
CA LEU A 22 -39.74 -28.41 -15.29
C LEU A 22 -38.72 -27.72 -14.36
N THR A 23 -38.63 -28.17 -13.11
CA THR A 23 -37.54 -27.79 -12.19
C THR A 23 -36.88 -29.04 -11.64
N ALA A 24 -36.44 -29.91 -12.54
CA ALA A 24 -35.52 -30.98 -12.22
C ALA A 24 -34.27 -30.81 -13.10
N VAL A 25 -33.12 -30.87 -12.45
CA VAL A 25 -31.78 -31.01 -13.03
C VAL A 25 -31.16 -29.74 -13.60
N PHE A 26 -30.77 -28.81 -12.73
CA PHE A 26 -29.46 -28.17 -12.81
C PHE A 26 -28.96 -27.90 -11.38
N ALA A 27 -28.54 -28.97 -10.69
CA ALA A 27 -27.52 -28.85 -9.67
C ALA A 27 -26.20 -28.56 -10.40
N ALA A 28 -26.08 -27.35 -10.95
CA ALA A 28 -24.78 -26.83 -11.35
C ALA A 28 -24.04 -26.60 -10.03
N GLY A 29 -23.06 -27.45 -9.76
CA GLY A 29 -22.05 -27.18 -8.75
C GLY A 29 -21.47 -25.82 -9.06
N VAL A 30 -21.88 -24.82 -8.29
CA VAL A 30 -21.12 -23.60 -8.14
C VAL A 30 -19.91 -24.07 -7.37
N GLU A 31 -18.90 -24.55 -8.10
CA GLU A 31 -17.56 -24.55 -7.59
C GLU A 31 -17.31 -23.10 -7.22
N ASP A 32 -17.38 -22.82 -5.92
CA ASP A 32 -16.78 -21.66 -5.31
C ASP A 32 -15.33 -21.67 -5.77
N ALA A 33 -15.09 -21.09 -6.95
CA ALA A 33 -13.81 -20.58 -7.35
C ALA A 33 -13.55 -19.48 -6.34
N ALA A 34 -13.09 -19.89 -5.16
CA ALA A 34 -12.39 -19.08 -4.20
C ALA A 34 -11.31 -18.42 -5.03
N SER A 35 -11.64 -17.24 -5.55
CA SER A 35 -10.72 -16.34 -6.19
C SER A 35 -9.69 -16.12 -5.12
N SER A 36 -8.62 -16.91 -5.19
CA SER A 36 -7.42 -16.69 -4.42
C SER A 36 -6.95 -15.34 -4.94
N ALA A 37 -7.47 -14.28 -4.33
CA ALA A 37 -7.08 -12.92 -4.60
C ALA A 37 -5.58 -12.94 -4.39
N PHE A 38 -4.85 -13.02 -5.51
CA PHE A 38 -3.42 -13.15 -5.52
C PHE A 38 -2.96 -11.90 -4.81
N ARG A 39 -2.56 -12.04 -3.54
CA ARG A 39 -2.11 -10.90 -2.75
C ARG A 39 -0.82 -10.48 -3.43
N TYR A 40 -0.93 -9.44 -4.24
CA TYR A 40 0.21 -8.81 -4.87
C TYR A 40 1.17 -8.41 -3.75
N ASP A 41 2.32 -9.07 -3.68
CA ASP A 41 3.39 -8.71 -2.75
C ASP A 41 4.12 -7.51 -3.35
N PRO A 42 4.00 -6.29 -2.78
CA PRO A 42 4.65 -5.11 -3.32
C PRO A 42 6.15 -5.09 -3.00
N TYR A 43 6.68 -6.11 -2.32
CA TYR A 43 8.07 -6.17 -1.91
C TYR A 43 8.92 -7.01 -2.86
N PHE A 44 10.18 -6.62 -3.00
CA PHE A 44 11.23 -7.46 -3.57
C PHE A 44 12.38 -7.60 -2.59
N ASP A 45 13.04 -8.75 -2.64
CA ASP A 45 14.24 -8.99 -1.88
C ASP A 45 15.45 -8.58 -2.74
N PRO A 46 16.38 -7.79 -2.19
CA PRO A 46 17.52 -7.35 -2.95
C PRO A 46 18.42 -8.56 -3.29
N PRO A 47 19.15 -8.53 -4.42
CA PRO A 47 20.03 -9.64 -4.80
C PRO A 47 21.05 -9.91 -3.70
N THR A 48 21.35 -11.18 -3.46
CA THR A 48 22.34 -11.62 -2.47
C THR A 48 23.74 -11.70 -3.07
N ASN A 49 23.84 -11.90 -4.37
CA ASN A 49 25.06 -11.93 -5.17
C ASN A 49 25.57 -10.52 -5.53
N ILE A 50 25.88 -9.72 -4.51
CA ILE A 50 26.43 -8.36 -4.67
C ILE A 50 27.95 -8.41 -4.55
N ALA A 51 28.65 -7.91 -5.58
CA ALA A 51 30.10 -7.79 -5.56
C ALA A 51 30.55 -6.69 -4.58
N ALA A 52 31.60 -6.97 -3.78
CA ALA A 52 32.18 -6.00 -2.84
C ALA A 52 33.00 -4.89 -3.54
N GLY A 53 33.29 -5.07 -4.83
CA GLY A 53 34.18 -4.26 -5.65
C GLY A 53 35.65 -4.64 -5.45
N LYS A 54 36.42 -4.57 -6.52
CA LYS A 54 37.86 -4.91 -6.55
C LYS A 54 38.69 -3.62 -6.50
N PRO A 55 39.88 -3.61 -5.88
CA PRO A 55 40.71 -2.40 -5.80
C PRO A 55 41.26 -2.00 -7.17
N LEU A 56 41.18 -0.71 -7.53
CA LEU A 56 41.59 -0.20 -8.85
C LEU A 56 43.04 -0.48 -9.26
N ARG A 57 43.94 -0.69 -8.30
CA ARG A 57 45.36 -0.95 -8.57
C ARG A 57 45.62 -2.22 -9.40
N HIS A 58 44.61 -3.09 -9.52
CA HIS A 58 44.71 -4.40 -10.15
C HIS A 58 43.71 -4.60 -11.29
N ILE A 59 43.38 -3.57 -12.09
CA ILE A 59 42.58 -3.81 -13.30
C ILE A 59 43.50 -4.39 -14.39
N PRO A 60 43.27 -5.64 -14.85
CA PRO A 60 44.00 -6.20 -15.98
C PRO A 60 43.77 -5.33 -17.22
N GLU A 61 44.81 -5.14 -18.04
CA GLU A 61 44.75 -4.22 -19.19
C GLU A 61 43.60 -4.54 -20.16
N HIS A 62 43.33 -5.83 -20.38
CA HIS A 62 42.24 -6.32 -21.23
C HIS A 62 40.83 -6.07 -20.65
N HIS A 63 40.69 -5.81 -19.34
CA HIS A 63 39.42 -5.53 -18.68
C HIS A 63 39.11 -4.03 -18.57
N ARG A 64 40.10 -3.14 -18.76
CA ARG A 64 39.93 -1.69 -18.53
C ARG A 64 38.79 -1.06 -19.31
N GLN A 65 38.54 -1.53 -20.52
CA GLN A 65 37.48 -1.02 -21.41
C GLN A 65 36.07 -1.48 -21.02
N TYR A 66 35.94 -2.55 -20.21
CA TYR A 66 34.64 -3.13 -19.83
C TYR A 66 34.34 -3.03 -18.34
N ALA A 67 35.34 -2.69 -17.53
CA ALA A 67 35.22 -2.55 -16.10
C ALA A 67 34.60 -1.20 -15.73
N CYS A 68 33.62 -1.22 -14.85
CA CYS A 68 32.97 -0.02 -14.32
C CYS A 68 33.73 0.46 -13.10
N THR A 69 34.21 1.70 -13.13
CA THR A 69 34.88 2.32 -11.98
C THR A 69 33.91 3.14 -11.16
N VAL A 70 33.89 2.95 -9.85
CA VAL A 70 33.00 3.65 -8.91
C VAL A 70 33.85 4.39 -7.88
N ASP A 71 33.53 5.66 -7.67
CA ASP A 71 34.18 6.58 -6.72
C ASP A 71 35.70 6.68 -6.85
N HIS A 72 36.29 6.29 -7.99
CA HIS A 72 37.74 6.19 -8.17
C HIS A 72 38.45 5.34 -7.09
N VAL A 73 37.74 4.40 -6.45
CA VAL A 73 38.34 3.47 -5.47
C VAL A 73 38.18 2.01 -5.92
N LYS A 74 37.02 1.68 -6.47
CA LYS A 74 36.63 0.31 -6.80
C LYS A 74 36.35 0.14 -8.29
N TYR A 75 36.56 -1.06 -8.79
CA TYR A 75 36.03 -1.48 -10.09
C TYR A 75 35.18 -2.74 -9.98
N TYR A 76 34.32 -2.89 -10.98
CA TYR A 76 33.41 -4.02 -11.18
C TYR A 76 33.55 -4.52 -12.61
N GLU A 77 33.54 -5.82 -12.81
CA GLU A 77 33.58 -6.44 -14.14
C GLU A 77 32.21 -6.42 -14.81
N HIS A 78 32.20 -6.54 -16.14
CA HIS A 78 30.98 -6.64 -16.90
C HIS A 78 30.06 -7.76 -16.36
N GLY A 79 28.80 -7.42 -16.12
CA GLY A 79 27.78 -8.31 -15.59
C GLY A 79 27.70 -8.33 -14.06
N GLU A 80 28.72 -7.86 -13.34
CA GLU A 80 28.69 -7.83 -11.87
C GLU A 80 27.61 -6.86 -11.37
N LEU A 81 26.88 -7.30 -10.34
CA LEU A 81 25.92 -6.48 -9.59
C LEU A 81 26.61 -5.86 -8.39
N PHE A 82 26.34 -4.58 -8.15
CA PHE A 82 26.98 -3.84 -7.05
C PHE A 82 26.08 -2.73 -6.49
N ARG A 83 26.51 -2.13 -5.39
CA ARG A 83 25.85 -0.99 -4.75
C ARG A 83 26.81 0.16 -4.57
N ILE A 84 26.35 1.37 -4.86
CA ILE A 84 27.08 2.63 -4.68
C ILE A 84 26.53 3.29 -3.41
N ASN A 85 27.34 3.38 -2.35
CA ASN A 85 27.02 4.00 -1.05
C ASN A 85 25.89 3.36 -0.18
N TYR A 86 25.87 3.82 1.08
CA TYR A 86 25.26 3.19 2.26
C TYR A 86 23.77 3.46 2.48
N GLU A 87 23.17 4.42 1.77
CA GLU A 87 21.86 4.94 2.18
C GLU A 87 20.67 4.13 1.64
N THR A 88 20.82 3.40 0.53
CA THR A 88 19.68 2.67 -0.07
C THR A 88 20.07 1.23 -0.45
N ARG A 89 19.87 0.30 0.49
CA ARG A 89 20.02 -1.16 0.25
C ARG A 89 19.15 -1.68 -0.91
N CYS A 90 18.18 -0.88 -1.36
CA CYS A 90 17.19 -1.20 -2.37
C CYS A 90 17.54 -0.70 -3.77
N VAL A 91 18.75 -0.16 -3.96
CA VAL A 91 19.27 0.19 -5.28
C VAL A 91 20.44 -0.72 -5.61
N THR A 92 20.37 -1.37 -6.76
CA THR A 92 21.43 -2.25 -7.27
C THR A 92 21.76 -1.82 -8.69
N TYR A 93 23.05 -1.75 -8.98
CA TYR A 93 23.58 -1.41 -10.29
C TYR A 93 24.17 -2.65 -10.94
N ARG A 94 24.17 -2.66 -12.28
CA ARG A 94 24.86 -3.67 -13.08
C ARG A 94 25.92 -3.00 -13.94
N CYS A 95 27.11 -3.59 -13.97
CA CYS A 95 28.17 -3.11 -14.85
C CYS A 95 27.96 -3.62 -16.29
N GLU A 96 27.85 -2.72 -17.24
CA GLU A 96 27.62 -2.98 -18.67
C GLU A 96 28.64 -2.22 -19.51
N PHE A 97 29.67 -2.95 -19.96
CA PHE A 97 30.71 -2.47 -20.89
C PHE A 97 31.34 -1.13 -20.49
N GLY A 98 31.85 -1.04 -19.26
CA GLY A 98 32.55 0.15 -18.75
C GLY A 98 31.62 1.26 -18.22
N SER A 99 30.30 1.13 -18.42
CA SER A 99 29.27 1.98 -17.84
C SER A 99 28.38 1.16 -16.91
N TYR A 100 27.67 1.79 -15.97
CA TYR A 100 26.73 1.05 -15.12
C TYR A 100 25.31 1.56 -15.27
N THR A 101 24.36 0.63 -15.21
CA THR A 101 22.92 0.88 -15.31
C THR A 101 22.22 0.47 -14.01
N ILE A 102 21.08 1.08 -13.72
CA ILE A 102 20.25 0.68 -12.58
C ILE A 102 19.61 -0.67 -12.94
N TYR A 103 19.92 -1.70 -12.16
CA TYR A 103 19.32 -3.03 -12.31
C TYR A 103 18.03 -3.15 -11.51
N LEU A 104 18.06 -2.66 -10.26
CA LEU A 104 16.90 -2.60 -9.38
C LEU A 104 16.91 -1.29 -8.62
N GLU A 105 15.73 -0.70 -8.45
CA GLU A 105 15.54 0.52 -7.67
C GLU A 105 14.26 0.44 -6.85
N GLY A 106 14.32 1.01 -5.65
CA GLY A 106 13.21 1.00 -4.72
C GLY A 106 13.52 1.70 -3.41
N CYS A 107 12.50 1.79 -2.59
CA CYS A 107 12.57 2.39 -1.27
C CYS A 107 12.69 1.27 -0.22
N LEU A 108 13.43 1.54 0.85
CA LEU A 108 13.51 0.62 1.97
C LEU A 108 12.30 0.80 2.89
N ASP A 109 11.50 -0.24 3.08
CA ASP A 109 10.56 -0.28 4.19
C ASP A 109 11.32 -0.57 5.48
N ALA A 110 11.47 0.44 6.33
CA ALA A 110 12.18 0.33 7.59
C ALA A 110 11.59 -0.74 8.54
N ASN A 111 10.31 -1.09 8.40
CA ASN A 111 9.65 -2.06 9.28
C ASN A 111 9.94 -3.50 8.87
N SER A 112 9.70 -3.84 7.60
CA SER A 112 9.97 -5.19 7.08
C SER A 112 11.44 -5.42 6.71
N GLN A 113 12.22 -4.34 6.60
CA GLN A 113 13.59 -4.36 6.06
C GLN A 113 13.64 -4.84 4.59
N ARG A 114 12.51 -4.84 3.87
CA ARG A 114 12.39 -5.21 2.46
C ARG A 114 12.31 -3.99 1.56
N CYS A 115 12.49 -4.22 0.26
CA CYS A 115 12.49 -3.16 -0.74
C CYS A 115 11.15 -3.08 -1.45
N VAL A 116 10.67 -1.87 -1.70
CA VAL A 116 9.43 -1.60 -2.45
C VAL A 116 9.79 -0.91 -3.76
N PRO A 117 9.33 -1.38 -4.93
CA PRO A 117 9.69 -0.77 -6.20
C PRO A 117 9.23 0.69 -6.29
N VAL A 118 9.97 1.49 -7.07
CA VAL A 118 9.56 2.86 -7.39
C VAL A 118 8.15 2.88 -7.97
N GLY A 119 7.35 3.87 -7.58
CA GLY A 119 5.96 4.02 -8.03
C GLY A 119 4.94 3.14 -7.32
N HIS A 120 5.37 2.26 -6.40
CA HIS A 120 4.46 1.38 -5.68
C HIS A 120 4.07 1.95 -4.31
N ASN A 121 2.85 1.60 -3.89
CA ASN A 121 2.37 1.89 -2.55
C ASN A 121 2.49 0.66 -1.66
N TRP A 122 2.80 0.87 -0.39
CA TRP A 122 2.70 -0.15 0.65
C TRP A 122 2.07 0.45 1.89
N THR A 123 1.41 -0.39 2.70
CA THR A 123 0.75 0.06 3.93
C THR A 123 1.40 -0.64 5.11
N VAL A 124 1.85 0.16 6.08
CA VAL A 124 2.30 -0.33 7.38
C VAL A 124 1.33 0.19 8.42
N ARG A 125 0.69 -0.74 9.13
CA ARG A 125 -0.43 -0.47 10.05
C ARG A 125 -1.56 0.24 9.31
N CYS A 126 -1.65 1.56 9.44
CA CYS A 126 -2.67 2.40 8.79
C CYS A 126 -2.07 3.58 8.02
N HIS A 127 -0.79 3.49 7.69
CA HIS A 127 -0.06 4.52 6.97
C HIS A 127 0.34 3.94 5.62
N THR A 128 -0.16 4.55 4.56
CA THR A 128 0.23 4.18 3.19
C THR A 128 1.38 5.08 2.77
N PHE A 129 2.46 4.46 2.35
CA PHE A 129 3.63 5.11 1.78
C PHE A 129 3.69 4.82 0.28
N PHE A 130 4.27 5.76 -0.45
CA PHE A 130 4.53 5.69 -1.88
C PHE A 130 6.03 5.80 -2.10
N CYS A 131 6.61 4.92 -2.92
CA CYS A 131 8.03 4.97 -3.19
C CYS A 131 8.30 5.99 -4.29
N ALA A 132 8.78 7.17 -3.89
CA ALA A 132 9.11 8.23 -4.83
C ALA A 132 10.58 8.16 -5.22
N LYS A 133 10.84 8.50 -6.48
CA LYS A 133 12.16 8.77 -7.03
C LYS A 133 12.24 10.26 -7.33
N SER A 134 13.26 10.92 -6.80
CA SER A 134 13.55 12.34 -7.05
C SER A 134 15.01 12.51 -7.46
N GLU A 135 15.31 13.60 -8.15
CA GLU A 135 16.68 13.97 -8.49
C GLU A 135 17.03 15.29 -7.81
N ALA A 136 18.09 15.30 -7.02
CA ALA A 136 18.58 16.48 -6.32
C ALA A 136 20.08 16.59 -6.52
N SER A 137 20.54 17.71 -7.09
CA SER A 137 21.96 17.97 -7.37
C SER A 137 22.65 16.90 -8.23
N GLY A 138 21.94 16.36 -9.23
CA GLY A 138 22.44 15.29 -10.10
C GLY A 138 22.53 13.91 -9.44
N MET A 139 22.01 13.76 -8.23
CA MET A 139 21.94 12.49 -7.52
C MET A 139 20.49 12.03 -7.41
N LEU A 140 20.27 10.75 -7.74
CA LEU A 140 18.97 10.10 -7.55
C LEU A 140 18.75 9.82 -6.06
N ARG A 141 17.56 10.17 -5.58
CA ARG A 141 17.08 9.92 -4.22
C ARG A 141 15.82 9.06 -4.28
N TYR A 142 15.74 8.11 -3.36
CA TYR A 142 14.61 7.20 -3.22
C TYR A 142 14.05 7.36 -1.82
N GLU A 143 12.78 7.76 -1.73
CA GLU A 143 12.17 8.08 -0.44
C GLU A 143 10.76 7.53 -0.31
N ALA A 144 10.44 7.08 0.89
CA ALA A 144 9.11 6.67 1.27
C ALA A 144 8.28 7.93 1.58
N VAL A 145 7.54 8.41 0.59
CA VAL A 145 6.64 9.55 0.76
C VAL A 145 5.34 9.06 1.36
N ARG A 146 4.91 9.67 2.45
CA ARG A 146 3.65 9.31 3.09
C ARG A 146 2.48 9.82 2.24
N ASN A 147 1.65 8.90 1.76
CA ASN A 147 0.54 9.16 0.85
C ASN A 147 -0.81 9.24 1.59
N LYS A 148 -1.06 8.31 2.53
CA LYS A 148 -2.30 8.29 3.34
C LYS A 148 -2.01 8.00 4.80
N ILE A 149 -2.76 8.64 5.70
CA ILE A 149 -2.68 8.46 7.15
C ILE A 149 -4.07 8.10 7.66
N ALA A 150 -4.14 7.09 8.51
CA ALA A 150 -5.32 6.69 9.23
C ALA A 150 -4.95 6.26 10.65
N CYS A 151 -5.93 6.19 11.55
CA CYS A 151 -5.74 5.69 12.90
C CYS A 151 -6.00 4.19 12.93
N TYR A 152 -5.15 3.46 13.66
CA TYR A 152 -5.35 2.03 13.87
C TYR A 152 -6.28 1.80 15.06
N ASP A 153 -7.44 1.23 14.81
CA ASP A 153 -8.42 0.85 15.81
C ASP A 153 -8.18 -0.61 16.24
N GLN A 154 -7.62 -0.78 17.43
CA GLN A 154 -7.28 -2.09 18.01
C GLN A 154 -8.52 -2.94 18.27
N LEU A 155 -9.68 -2.32 18.54
CA LEU A 155 -10.92 -3.03 18.86
C LEU A 155 -11.44 -3.82 17.65
N THR A 156 -11.35 -3.20 16.47
CA THR A 156 -11.85 -3.80 15.22
C THR A 156 -10.76 -4.30 14.29
N ASN A 157 -9.49 -4.11 14.67
CA ASN A 157 -8.32 -4.38 13.84
C ASN A 157 -8.41 -3.72 12.45
N SER A 158 -8.87 -2.46 12.42
CA SER A 158 -9.14 -1.74 11.17
C SER A 158 -8.58 -0.31 11.17
N CYS A 159 -8.45 0.28 9.99
CA CYS A 159 -7.94 1.63 9.82
C CYS A 159 -9.09 2.63 9.67
N ARG A 160 -9.10 3.64 10.54
CA ARG A 160 -10.12 4.69 10.61
C ARG A 160 -9.63 5.95 9.92
N ARG A 161 -10.47 6.50 9.05
CA ARG A 161 -10.15 7.75 8.33
C ARG A 161 -10.27 8.95 9.26
N GLU A 162 -9.69 10.06 8.85
CA GLU A 162 -9.83 11.32 9.56
C GLU A 162 -11.31 11.69 9.76
N ASN A 163 -11.64 12.14 10.97
CA ASN A 163 -13.00 12.54 11.38
C ASN A 163 -14.08 11.43 11.33
N GLU A 164 -13.72 10.18 11.02
CA GLU A 164 -14.64 9.04 11.15
C GLU A 164 -14.98 8.84 12.63
N LEU A 165 -16.28 8.73 12.96
CA LEU A 165 -16.73 8.42 14.31
C LEU A 165 -16.73 6.90 14.54
N PHE A 166 -16.03 6.43 15.56
CA PHE A 166 -15.99 5.02 15.95
C PHE A 166 -15.91 4.86 17.47
N SER A 167 -16.12 3.62 17.94
CA SER A 167 -15.84 3.24 19.32
C SER A 167 -14.41 2.73 19.43
N TYR A 168 -13.72 3.12 20.49
CA TYR A 168 -12.32 2.75 20.72
C TYR A 168 -12.12 2.21 22.13
N LEU A 169 -11.31 1.17 22.27
CA LEU A 169 -10.89 0.65 23.56
C LEU A 169 -9.57 1.34 23.94
N ASP A 170 -9.59 2.16 24.98
CA ASP A 170 -8.37 2.83 25.42
C ASP A 170 -7.40 1.87 26.13
N ASN A 171 -6.17 2.35 26.39
CA ASN A 171 -5.14 1.54 27.03
C ASN A 171 -5.50 1.09 28.46
N ALA A 172 -6.54 1.69 29.09
CA ALA A 172 -7.05 1.29 30.39
C ALA A 172 -8.18 0.25 30.29
N GLY A 173 -8.53 -0.20 29.07
CA GLY A 173 -9.62 -1.12 28.82
C GLY A 173 -11.01 -0.48 28.91
N VAL A 174 -11.10 0.86 28.89
CA VAL A 174 -12.38 1.56 28.92
C VAL A 174 -12.87 1.76 27.48
N LEU A 175 -14.07 1.26 27.18
CA LEU A 175 -14.72 1.47 25.89
C LEU A 175 -15.25 2.90 25.80
N ARG A 176 -14.70 3.69 24.87
CA ARG A 176 -15.14 5.04 24.56
C ARG A 176 -15.99 5.04 23.31
N ASN A 177 -17.23 5.51 23.46
CA ASN A 177 -18.15 5.71 22.36
C ASN A 177 -18.02 7.16 21.89
N ARG A 178 -17.79 7.38 20.58
CA ARG A 178 -17.50 8.70 19.95
C ARG A 178 -16.03 9.12 20.04
N CYS A 179 -15.19 8.36 19.36
CA CYS A 179 -13.83 8.74 19.04
C CYS A 179 -13.70 9.10 17.57
N THR A 180 -12.77 10.00 17.26
CA THR A 180 -12.42 10.40 15.90
C THR A 180 -10.92 10.27 15.69
N CYS A 181 -10.51 9.93 14.48
CA CYS A 181 -9.11 10.02 14.09
C CYS A 181 -8.76 11.46 13.73
N ARG A 182 -7.72 12.01 14.35
CA ARG A 182 -7.15 13.32 14.02
C ARG A 182 -5.77 13.10 13.38
N ILE A 183 -5.55 13.67 12.20
CA ILE A 183 -4.25 13.63 11.54
C ILE A 183 -3.46 14.88 11.91
N ILE A 184 -2.22 14.69 12.35
CA ILE A 184 -1.26 15.76 12.66
C ILE A 184 -0.01 15.62 11.77
N PRO A 185 0.81 16.66 11.59
CA PRO A 185 2.00 16.57 10.76
C PRO A 185 2.91 15.39 11.17
N GLY A 186 3.00 14.37 10.31
CA GLY A 186 3.82 13.19 10.54
C GLY A 186 3.21 12.10 11.44
N ALA A 187 2.02 12.27 12.00
CA ALA A 187 1.39 11.30 12.90
C ALA A 187 -0.16 11.29 12.82
N SER A 188 -0.78 10.40 13.57
CA SER A 188 -2.23 10.35 13.78
C SER A 188 -2.51 10.01 15.24
N GLU A 189 -3.62 10.52 15.76
CA GLU A 189 -4.06 10.25 17.12
C GLU A 189 -5.57 10.04 17.18
N ILE A 190 -6.01 9.27 18.17
CA ILE A 190 -7.43 9.01 18.42
C ILE A 190 -7.89 9.95 19.52
N VAL A 191 -8.88 10.79 19.21
CA VAL A 191 -9.47 11.75 20.15
C VAL A 191 -10.88 11.27 20.48
N CYS A 192 -11.15 11.02 21.77
CA CYS A 192 -12.46 10.56 22.24
C CYS A 192 -13.16 11.63 23.05
N PHE A 193 -14.44 11.87 22.76
CA PHE A 193 -15.25 12.80 23.53
C PHE A 193 -15.88 12.07 24.72
N GLY A 194 -15.60 12.52 25.94
CA GLY A 194 -16.24 11.99 27.14
C GLY A 194 -17.71 12.40 27.21
N LEU A 195 -18.57 11.50 27.70
CA LEU A 195 -19.95 11.81 28.07
C LEU A 195 -20.05 12.70 29.34
N HIS A 196 -18.92 13.19 29.87
CA HIS A 196 -18.83 13.89 31.17
C HIS A 196 -18.31 15.35 31.11
N ASP A 197 -18.45 16.04 29.97
CA ASP A 197 -18.35 17.53 29.92
C ASP A 197 -19.73 18.21 29.78
N ARG A 198 -20.70 17.75 30.57
CA ARG A 198 -21.80 18.57 31.11
C ARG A 198 -21.88 18.17 32.58
N VAL A 199 -21.48 18.99 33.54
CA VAL A 199 -22.15 20.25 33.90
C VAL A 199 -21.16 21.23 34.53
N ASN A 200 -20.91 22.38 33.91
CA ASN A 200 -20.55 23.60 34.66
C ASN A 200 -21.87 24.30 34.98
N TYR A 201 -22.33 24.19 36.23
CA TYR A 201 -23.37 25.07 36.75
C TYR A 201 -22.75 26.47 36.86
N VAL A 202 -23.14 27.39 35.98
CA VAL A 202 -22.95 28.82 36.23
C VAL A 202 -24.01 29.19 37.27
N LEU A 203 -23.61 29.27 38.54
CA LEU A 203 -24.43 29.90 39.57
C LEU A 203 -24.53 31.40 39.26
N PRO A 204 -25.73 32.00 39.21
CA PRO A 204 -25.87 33.44 39.10
C PRO A 204 -25.40 34.10 40.40
N LEU A 205 -24.47 35.05 40.30
CA LEU A 205 -24.18 35.97 41.40
C LEU A 205 -25.36 36.95 41.53
N LYS A 206 -25.91 37.02 42.74
CA LYS A 206 -26.76 38.12 43.21
C LYS A 206 -25.89 39.23 43.79
#